data_AF-A0A662FDG5-F1
#
_entry.id   AF-A0A662FDG5-F1
#
_cell.length_a   1.000
_cell.length_b   1.000
_cell.length_c   1.000
_cell.angle_alpha   90.00
_cell.angle_beta   90.00
_cell.angle_gamma   90.00
#
_symmetry.space_group_name_H-M   'P 1'
#
loop_
_entity.id
_entity.type
_entity.pdbx_description
1 polymer ?
#
loop_
_entity_poly.entity_id
_entity_poly.type
_entity_poly.pdbx_seq_one_letter_code
_entity_poly.pdbx_strand_id
1 'polypeptide(L)'
;MVGEILEKYKRTFAQIFLPREVVEKICKECGVLDSFRACEDFWKKIEASGLYFGDNLLFEIGKIFSSLKPFSYRRVVIPLMEGDAKKALVVGSSIYVGDYVKIAYLGRRYAPQEVRLAKYIIEYADEIRPYVRRSIREDFSELCELARKLRFSPPHIEISRKGDFRVWDVGRKIIAAWKCDEFLLESFAYSTSFILVMRKSGKVRRYILPADTKFMLRDVLSPIEHYDVLHEMFKEYYDKLSDATESNSRIFREMREIAAPYILSENI
;
A
#
# COMPACT_ATOMS: atom_id res chain seq x y z
N MET A 1 -2.89 34.23 -17.20
CA MET A 1 -1.58 33.59 -16.92
C MET A 1 -1.65 32.07 -16.91
N VAL A 2 -2.09 31.36 -15.85
CA VAL A 2 -2.05 29.86 -15.84
C VAL A 2 -2.84 29.23 -16.99
N GLY A 3 -4.05 29.71 -17.28
CA GLY A 3 -4.83 29.21 -18.43
C GLY A 3 -4.17 29.40 -19.79
N GLU A 4 -3.46 30.52 -20.00
CA GLU A 4 -2.73 30.79 -21.24
C GLU A 4 -1.52 29.85 -21.40
N ILE A 5 -0.83 29.59 -20.28
CA ILE A 5 0.26 28.61 -20.23
C ILE A 5 -0.30 27.22 -20.55
N LEU A 6 -1.38 26.78 -19.91
CA LEU A 6 -1.98 25.48 -20.22
C LEU A 6 -2.41 25.39 -21.70
N GLU A 7 -3.01 26.44 -22.27
CA GLU A 7 -3.39 26.49 -23.69
C GLU A 7 -2.18 26.38 -24.64
N LYS A 8 -1.03 26.99 -24.30
CA LYS A 8 0.23 26.81 -25.04
C LYS A 8 0.65 25.34 -25.11
N TYR A 9 0.36 24.54 -24.08
CA TYR A 9 0.69 23.11 -24.01
C TYR A 9 -0.43 22.19 -24.51
N LYS A 10 -1.57 22.71 -24.97
CA LYS A 10 -2.74 21.92 -25.36
C LYS A 10 -2.49 20.78 -26.35
N ARG A 11 -1.55 20.94 -27.28
CA ARG A 11 -1.19 19.87 -28.24
C ARG A 11 -0.52 18.67 -27.55
N THR A 12 0.20 18.90 -26.46
CA THR A 12 0.83 17.82 -25.65
C THR A 12 -0.20 17.04 -24.86
N PHE A 13 -1.39 17.62 -24.62
CA PHE A 13 -2.47 17.00 -23.86
C PHE A 13 -3.24 15.91 -24.60
N ALA A 14 -2.86 15.61 -25.85
CA ALA A 14 -3.38 14.45 -26.58
C ALA A 14 -2.96 13.11 -25.94
N GLN A 15 -1.87 13.11 -25.18
CA GLN A 15 -1.38 11.95 -24.44
C GLN A 15 -2.13 11.78 -23.12
N ILE A 16 -2.38 10.54 -22.70
CA ILE A 16 -3.00 10.24 -21.38
C ILE A 16 -2.03 10.57 -20.25
N PHE A 17 -0.76 10.22 -20.46
CA PHE A 17 0.34 10.43 -19.54
C PHE A 17 1.23 11.53 -20.11
N LEU A 18 1.64 12.47 -19.27
CA LEU A 18 2.70 13.40 -19.65
C LEU A 18 4.05 12.89 -19.17
N PRO A 19 5.11 13.04 -19.99
CA PRO A 19 6.47 12.96 -19.47
C PRO A 19 6.65 13.95 -18.33
N ARG A 20 7.39 13.54 -17.29
CA ARG A 20 7.67 14.36 -16.10
C ARG A 20 8.25 15.72 -16.48
N GLU A 21 9.12 15.75 -17.48
CA GLU A 21 9.79 16.96 -17.97
C GLU A 21 8.79 18.00 -18.50
N VAL A 22 7.69 17.54 -19.10
CA VAL A 22 6.63 18.43 -19.58
C VAL A 22 5.85 19.03 -18.41
N VAL A 23 5.51 18.21 -17.41
CA VAL A 23 4.84 18.66 -16.18
C VAL A 23 5.71 19.70 -15.46
N GLU A 24 6.99 19.39 -15.24
CA GLU A 24 7.92 20.33 -14.59
C GLU A 24 8.06 21.64 -15.36
N LYS A 25 8.10 21.59 -16.70
CA LYS A 25 8.16 22.79 -17.53
C LYS A 25 6.91 23.66 -17.38
N ILE A 26 5.72 23.04 -17.36
CA ILE A 26 4.45 23.75 -17.14
C ILE A 26 4.44 24.37 -15.73
N CYS A 27 4.78 23.59 -14.69
CA CYS A 27 4.85 24.09 -13.32
C CYS A 27 5.85 25.23 -13.16
N LYS A 28 7.00 25.17 -13.86
CA LYS A 28 8.00 26.25 -13.89
C LYS A 28 7.43 27.53 -14.51
N GLU A 29 6.78 27.43 -15.66
CA GLU A 29 6.16 28.60 -16.31
C GLU A 29 5.02 29.19 -15.47
N CYS A 30 4.31 28.36 -14.70
CA CYS A 30 3.27 28.79 -13.77
C CYS A 30 3.81 29.31 -12.43
N GLY A 31 5.12 29.21 -12.15
CA GLY A 31 5.73 29.66 -10.90
C GLY A 31 5.45 28.76 -9.69
N VAL A 32 5.10 27.49 -9.90
CA VAL A 32 4.70 26.53 -8.84
C VAL A 32 5.55 25.26 -8.81
N LEU A 33 6.72 25.27 -9.47
CA LEU A 33 7.59 24.09 -9.59
C LEU A 33 8.07 23.58 -8.22
N ASP A 34 8.43 24.49 -7.32
CA ASP A 34 8.96 24.10 -6.01
C ASP A 34 7.87 23.45 -5.15
N SER A 35 6.67 24.03 -5.12
CA SER A 35 5.49 23.46 -4.44
C SER A 35 5.07 22.11 -5.04
N PHE A 36 5.14 21.97 -6.36
CA PHE A 36 4.91 20.69 -7.04
C PHE A 36 5.92 19.62 -6.59
N ARG A 37 7.21 19.96 -6.55
CA ARG A 37 8.27 19.04 -6.09
C ARG A 37 8.09 18.68 -4.61
N ALA A 38 7.72 19.63 -3.78
CA ALA A 38 7.43 19.39 -2.37
C ALA A 38 6.24 18.42 -2.19
N CYS A 39 5.18 18.54 -3.01
CA CYS A 39 4.10 17.56 -3.06
C CYS A 39 4.60 16.17 -3.46
N GLU A 40 5.44 16.08 -4.50
CA GLU A 40 6.02 14.82 -4.98
C GLU A 40 6.84 14.12 -3.90
N ASP A 41 7.60 14.88 -3.09
CA ASP A 41 8.42 14.31 -2.02
C ASP A 41 7.58 13.70 -0.90
N PHE A 42 6.49 14.36 -0.48
CA PHE A 42 5.56 13.75 0.49
C PHE A 42 4.83 12.55 -0.08
N TRP A 43 4.46 12.60 -1.36
CA TRP A 43 3.85 11.45 -2.03
C TRP A 43 4.74 10.21 -1.96
N LYS A 44 6.02 10.34 -2.34
CA LYS A 44 6.99 9.23 -2.26
C LYS A 44 7.11 8.67 -0.85
N LYS A 45 7.06 9.53 0.18
CA LYS A 45 7.08 9.10 1.59
C LYS A 45 5.82 8.31 1.97
N ILE A 46 4.64 8.74 1.50
CA ILE A 46 3.37 8.04 1.73
C ILE A 46 3.36 6.69 1.00
N GLU A 47 3.82 6.64 -0.25
CA GLU A 47 3.96 5.39 -1.01
C GLU A 47 4.93 4.41 -0.34
N ALA A 48 6.09 4.90 0.11
CA ALA A 48 7.07 4.09 0.85
C ALA A 48 6.48 3.52 2.15
N SER A 49 5.59 4.28 2.81
CA SER A 49 4.87 3.82 4.00
C SER A 49 3.92 2.64 3.68
N GLY A 50 3.47 2.52 2.43
CA GLY A 50 2.61 1.43 1.94
C GLY A 50 3.23 0.04 2.00
N LEU A 51 4.56 -0.07 2.17
CA LEU A 51 5.23 -1.34 2.45
C LEU A 51 4.78 -1.93 3.80
N TYR A 52 4.41 -1.07 4.75
CA TYR A 52 4.12 -1.46 6.13
C TYR A 52 2.63 -1.68 6.39
N PHE A 53 1.82 -1.88 5.34
CA PHE A 53 0.39 -2.16 5.45
C PHE A 53 -0.08 -3.15 4.40
N GLY A 54 -1.28 -3.68 4.62
CA GLY A 54 -2.05 -4.48 3.68
C GLY A 54 -1.33 -5.74 3.19
N ASP A 55 -1.58 -6.07 1.92
CA ASP A 55 -1.02 -7.25 1.26
C ASP A 55 0.52 -7.17 1.11
N ASN A 56 1.10 -5.98 0.99
CA ASN A 56 2.56 -5.81 0.94
C ASN A 56 3.23 -6.28 2.23
N LEU A 57 2.71 -5.85 3.38
CA LEU A 57 3.22 -6.27 4.68
C LEU A 57 3.03 -7.78 4.89
N LEU A 58 1.85 -8.32 4.54
CA LEU A 58 1.58 -9.77 4.63
C LEU A 58 2.55 -10.57 3.77
N PHE A 59 2.85 -10.11 2.55
CA PHE A 59 3.80 -10.75 1.66
C PHE A 59 5.20 -10.78 2.25
N GLU A 60 5.68 -9.65 2.79
CA GLU A 60 7.00 -9.55 3.41
C GLU A 60 7.12 -10.41 4.68
N ILE A 61 6.10 -10.45 5.54
CA ILE A 61 6.05 -11.36 6.70
C ILE A 61 6.08 -12.82 6.24
N GLY A 62 5.38 -13.14 5.15
CA GLY A 62 5.38 -14.49 4.57
C GLY A 62 6.78 -14.96 4.16
N LYS A 63 7.64 -14.03 3.69
CA LYS A 63 9.06 -14.32 3.41
C LYS A 63 9.83 -14.63 4.69
N ILE A 64 9.61 -13.86 5.76
CA ILE A 64 10.25 -14.08 7.07
C ILE A 64 9.89 -15.46 7.62
N PHE A 65 8.62 -15.83 7.65
CA PHE A 65 8.25 -17.18 8.07
C PHE A 65 8.87 -18.24 7.16
N SER A 66 8.90 -17.99 5.85
CA SER A 66 9.45 -18.93 4.88
C SER A 66 10.93 -19.27 5.06
N SER A 67 11.72 -18.44 5.75
CA SER A 67 13.14 -18.73 6.03
C SER A 67 13.34 -19.71 7.19
N LEU A 68 12.34 -19.92 8.05
CA LEU A 68 12.42 -20.88 9.18
C LEU A 68 12.41 -22.35 8.72
N LYS A 69 12.41 -22.62 7.42
CA LYS A 69 12.29 -23.98 6.90
C LYS A 69 13.52 -24.83 7.28
N PRO A 70 13.36 -26.15 7.43
CA PRO A 70 12.09 -26.88 7.38
C PRO A 70 11.30 -26.77 8.69
N PHE A 71 9.97 -26.67 8.61
CA PHE A 71 9.10 -26.53 9.79
C PHE A 71 8.87 -27.85 10.53
N SER A 72 8.62 -28.94 9.80
CA SER A 72 8.39 -30.28 10.33
C SER A 72 8.95 -31.35 9.40
N TYR A 73 9.48 -32.43 9.96
CA TYR A 73 9.93 -33.59 9.18
C TYR A 73 8.77 -34.48 8.74
N ARG A 74 7.65 -34.41 9.46
CA ARG A 74 6.42 -35.13 9.10
C ARG A 74 5.45 -34.15 8.48
N ARG A 75 4.72 -34.61 7.48
CA ARG A 75 3.62 -33.84 6.90
C ARG A 75 2.41 -33.93 7.81
N VAL A 76 1.92 -32.77 8.25
CA VAL A 76 0.70 -32.62 9.04
C VAL A 76 -0.29 -31.77 8.25
N VAL A 77 -1.57 -32.15 8.27
CA VAL A 77 -2.65 -31.45 7.58
C VAL A 77 -3.64 -30.98 8.65
N ILE A 78 -3.85 -29.68 8.72
CA ILE A 78 -4.77 -29.01 9.64
C ILE A 78 -5.96 -28.51 8.82
N PRO A 79 -7.18 -29.02 9.05
CA PRO A 79 -8.37 -28.51 8.36
C PRO A 79 -8.67 -27.08 8.81
N LEU A 80 -8.92 -26.17 7.86
CA LEU A 80 -9.40 -24.82 8.15
C LEU A 80 -10.93 -24.86 8.08
N MET A 81 -11.62 -24.73 9.22
CA MET A 81 -13.06 -25.01 9.32
C MET A 81 -13.98 -23.79 9.11
N GLU A 82 -13.48 -22.67 8.58
CA GLU A 82 -14.32 -21.49 8.31
C GLU A 82 -14.73 -21.34 6.83
N GLY A 83 -16.05 -21.32 6.59
CA GLY A 83 -16.69 -21.01 5.30
C GLY A 83 -16.95 -22.19 4.34
N ASP A 84 -17.48 -21.88 3.15
CA ASP A 84 -17.89 -22.87 2.13
C ASP A 84 -16.71 -23.55 1.40
N ALA A 85 -15.48 -23.08 1.61
CA ALA A 85 -14.29 -23.62 0.93
C ALA A 85 -13.56 -24.62 1.83
N LYS A 86 -13.55 -25.90 1.44
CA LYS A 86 -12.77 -26.97 2.07
C LYS A 86 -11.27 -26.70 1.93
N LYS A 87 -10.69 -25.83 2.77
CA LYS A 87 -9.26 -25.51 2.79
C LYS A 87 -8.53 -26.28 3.90
N ALA A 88 -7.24 -26.48 3.70
CA ALA A 88 -6.34 -27.07 4.68
C ALA A 88 -5.02 -26.32 4.70
N LEU A 89 -4.45 -26.19 5.89
CA LEU A 89 -3.09 -25.76 6.11
C LEU A 89 -2.20 -27.00 6.27
N VAL A 90 -1.10 -27.04 5.53
CA VAL A 90 -0.13 -28.14 5.60
C VAL A 90 1.12 -27.64 6.29
N VAL A 91 1.56 -28.36 7.32
CA VAL A 91 2.84 -28.13 8.01
C VAL A 91 3.78 -29.29 7.64
N GLY A 92 4.89 -28.97 6.98
CA GLY A 92 5.91 -29.96 6.59
C GLY A 92 7.27 -29.28 6.43
N SER A 93 8.02 -29.61 5.38
CA SER A 93 9.24 -28.85 5.06
C SER A 93 8.93 -27.37 4.74
N SER A 94 7.71 -27.07 4.33
CA SER A 94 7.16 -25.72 4.21
C SER A 94 5.75 -25.68 4.79
N ILE A 95 5.23 -24.46 5.02
CA ILE A 95 3.81 -24.23 5.29
C ILE A 95 3.14 -23.74 4.01
N TYR A 96 1.96 -24.27 3.68
CA TYR A 96 1.13 -23.80 2.57
C TYR A 96 -0.34 -24.09 2.82
N VAL A 97 -1.21 -23.37 2.11
CA VAL A 97 -2.66 -23.55 2.13
C VAL A 97 -3.13 -24.11 0.80
N GLY A 98 -4.11 -25.02 0.82
CA GLY A 98 -4.77 -25.48 -0.38
C GLY A 98 -6.08 -26.20 -0.09
N ASP A 99 -6.62 -26.86 -1.11
CA ASP A 99 -7.88 -27.60 -1.01
C ASP A 99 -7.70 -28.86 -0.14
N TYR A 100 -8.50 -28.98 0.92
CA TYR A 100 -8.46 -30.09 1.88
C TYR A 100 -8.70 -31.44 1.21
N VAL A 101 -9.66 -31.55 0.29
CA VAL A 101 -9.96 -32.84 -0.35
C VAL A 101 -8.77 -33.29 -1.19
N LYS A 102 -8.19 -32.37 -1.96
CA LYS A 102 -7.02 -32.66 -2.81
C LYS A 102 -5.76 -32.96 -1.98
N ILE A 103 -5.60 -32.30 -0.84
CA ILE A 103 -4.44 -32.43 0.05
C ILE A 103 -4.54 -33.69 0.92
N ALA A 104 -5.71 -33.97 1.50
CA ALA A 104 -5.93 -35.07 2.43
C ALA A 104 -6.10 -36.41 1.70
N TYR A 105 -6.85 -36.44 0.59
CA TYR A 105 -7.21 -37.71 -0.07
C TYR A 105 -6.41 -37.99 -1.35
N LEU A 106 -5.99 -36.96 -2.11
CA LEU A 106 -5.28 -37.16 -3.39
C LEU A 106 -3.76 -37.02 -3.30
N GLY A 107 -3.22 -36.69 -2.11
CA GLY A 107 -1.78 -36.54 -1.89
C GLY A 107 -1.08 -35.48 -2.75
N ARG A 108 -1.83 -34.59 -3.41
CA ARG A 108 -1.28 -33.60 -4.34
C ARG A 108 -0.62 -32.46 -3.56
N ARG A 109 0.61 -32.09 -3.97
CA ARG A 109 1.27 -30.86 -3.53
C ARG A 109 0.67 -29.70 -4.34
N TYR A 110 -0.32 -29.01 -3.76
CA TYR A 110 -0.83 -27.77 -4.34
C TYR A 110 -0.21 -26.62 -3.55
N ALA A 111 0.66 -25.83 -4.17
CA ALA A 111 1.30 -24.69 -3.54
C ALA A 111 1.05 -23.43 -4.38
N PRO A 112 -0.16 -22.85 -4.32
CA PRO A 112 -0.26 -21.43 -4.58
C PRO A 112 0.44 -20.74 -3.41
N GLN A 113 1.48 -19.96 -3.71
CA GLN A 113 1.97 -18.93 -2.80
C GLN A 113 0.83 -17.94 -2.62
N GLU A 114 -0.11 -18.26 -1.72
CA GLU A 114 -1.20 -17.35 -1.41
C GLU A 114 -0.52 -16.14 -0.76
N VAL A 115 -0.71 -14.94 -1.34
CA VAL A 115 -0.20 -13.65 -0.80
C VAL A 115 -0.61 -13.49 0.68
N ARG A 116 -1.64 -14.22 1.11
CA ARG A 116 -2.19 -14.27 2.45
C ARG A 116 -1.71 -15.45 3.31
N LEU A 117 -0.68 -16.19 2.90
CA LEU A 117 -0.14 -17.31 3.70
C LEU A 117 0.25 -16.87 5.11
N ALA A 118 0.89 -15.71 5.23
CA ALA A 118 1.23 -15.11 6.52
C ALA A 118 0.00 -14.94 7.42
N LYS A 119 -1.15 -14.53 6.85
CA LYS A 119 -2.39 -14.39 7.60
C LYS A 119 -2.79 -15.71 8.26
N TYR A 120 -2.80 -16.82 7.51
CA TYR A 120 -3.14 -18.12 8.08
C TYR A 120 -2.11 -18.60 9.11
N ILE A 121 -0.81 -18.33 8.90
CA ILE A 121 0.22 -18.68 9.90
C ILE A 121 -0.04 -17.96 11.22
N ILE A 122 -0.38 -16.67 11.17
CA ILE A 122 -0.65 -15.84 12.35
C ILE A 122 -1.95 -16.27 13.05
N GLU A 123 -2.99 -16.52 12.26
CA GLU A 123 -4.33 -16.89 12.74
C GLU A 123 -4.34 -18.27 13.40
N TYR A 124 -3.64 -19.25 12.79
CA TYR A 124 -3.58 -20.64 13.26
C TYR A 124 -2.25 -20.99 13.94
N ALA A 125 -1.57 -20.01 14.53
CA ALA A 125 -0.22 -20.20 15.09
C ALA A 125 -0.20 -21.27 16.19
N ASP A 126 -1.24 -21.32 17.03
CA ASP A 126 -1.34 -22.23 18.15
C ASP A 126 -1.59 -23.67 17.71
N GLU A 127 -2.31 -23.89 16.60
CA GLU A 127 -2.51 -25.19 15.97
C GLU A 127 -1.26 -25.66 15.22
N ILE A 128 -0.49 -24.74 14.64
CA ILE A 128 0.75 -25.05 13.91
C ILE A 128 1.88 -25.42 14.89
N ARG A 129 2.03 -24.66 15.98
CA ARG A 129 3.17 -24.71 16.92
C ARG A 129 3.55 -26.11 17.41
N PRO A 130 2.63 -27.03 17.77
CA PRO A 130 2.99 -28.38 18.23
C PRO A 130 3.77 -29.19 17.20
N TYR A 131 3.55 -28.93 15.91
CA TYR A 131 4.15 -29.67 14.80
C TYR A 131 5.46 -29.06 14.30
N VAL A 132 5.79 -27.84 14.75
CA VAL A 132 7.04 -27.16 14.44
C VAL A 132 8.20 -27.82 15.19
N ARG A 133 9.34 -27.98 14.50
CA ARG A 133 10.58 -28.56 15.05
C ARG A 133 11.03 -27.80 16.28
N ARG A 134 11.51 -28.56 17.28
CA ARG A 134 11.99 -28.01 18.55
C ARG A 134 13.04 -26.90 18.37
N SER A 135 13.91 -27.02 17.36
CA SER A 135 15.01 -26.07 17.11
C SER A 135 14.55 -24.67 16.68
N ILE A 136 13.33 -24.51 16.15
CA ILE A 136 12.81 -23.24 15.63
C ILE A 136 11.48 -22.83 16.29
N ARG A 137 10.98 -23.65 17.23
CA ARG A 137 9.61 -23.52 17.76
C ARG A 137 9.41 -22.25 18.56
N GLU A 138 10.41 -21.87 19.36
CA GLU A 138 10.34 -20.64 20.15
C GLU A 138 10.40 -19.41 19.25
N ASP A 139 11.36 -19.34 18.32
CA ASP A 139 11.45 -18.28 17.32
C ASP A 139 10.18 -18.17 16.46
N PHE A 140 9.58 -19.30 16.05
CA PHE A 140 8.29 -19.31 15.37
C PHE A 140 7.18 -18.69 16.22
N SER A 141 7.14 -19.01 17.52
CA SER A 141 6.14 -18.50 18.45
C SER A 141 6.32 -16.99 18.66
N GLU A 142 7.55 -16.55 18.86
CA GLU A 142 7.90 -15.13 19.01
C GLU A 142 7.55 -14.31 17.76
N LEU A 143 7.85 -14.84 16.57
CA LEU A 143 7.47 -14.22 15.30
C LEU A 143 5.95 -14.12 15.14
N CYS A 144 5.18 -15.12 15.58
CA CYS A 144 3.72 -15.04 15.58
C CYS A 144 3.20 -13.96 16.55
N GLU A 145 3.77 -13.87 17.75
CA GLU A 145 3.41 -12.84 18.74
C GLU A 145 3.73 -11.42 18.25
N LEU A 146 4.87 -11.22 17.60
CA LEU A 146 5.21 -9.95 16.95
C LEU A 146 4.24 -9.64 15.81
N ALA A 147 3.97 -10.62 14.94
CA ALA A 147 3.08 -10.43 13.80
C ALA A 147 1.63 -10.09 14.23
N ARG A 148 1.14 -10.63 15.35
CA ARG A 148 -0.17 -10.28 15.94
C ARG A 148 -0.27 -8.81 16.38
N LYS A 149 0.86 -8.16 16.69
CA LYS A 149 0.91 -6.74 17.09
C LYS A 149 0.92 -5.77 15.92
N LEU A 150 1.11 -6.26 14.68
CA LEU A 150 1.14 -5.44 13.49
C LEU A 150 -0.24 -4.89 13.12
N ARG A 151 -0.27 -3.64 12.67
CA ARG A 151 -1.48 -3.01 12.13
C ARG A 151 -1.53 -3.22 10.63
N PHE A 152 -2.27 -4.23 10.18
CA PHE A 152 -2.39 -4.52 8.74
C PHE A 152 -3.20 -3.48 7.96
N SER A 153 -4.08 -2.74 8.61
CA SER A 153 -4.79 -1.63 7.98
C SER A 153 -4.20 -0.30 8.44
N PRO A 154 -3.95 0.65 7.53
CA PRO A 154 -3.61 2.00 7.93
C PRO A 154 -4.81 2.65 8.63
N PRO A 155 -4.57 3.68 9.46
CA PRO A 155 -5.66 4.46 10.04
C PRO A 155 -6.49 5.10 8.92
N HIS A 156 -7.81 5.20 9.16
CA HIS A 156 -8.64 6.02 8.30
C HIS A 156 -8.28 7.49 8.51
N ILE A 157 -7.87 8.16 7.45
CA ILE A 157 -7.43 9.56 7.49
C ILE A 157 -8.32 10.37 6.55
N GLU A 158 -8.93 11.40 7.13
CA GLU A 158 -9.67 12.43 6.41
C GLU A 158 -9.06 13.80 6.72
N ILE A 159 -8.77 14.58 5.67
CA ILE A 159 -8.20 15.93 5.79
C ILE A 159 -8.94 16.84 4.81
N SER A 160 -9.62 17.85 5.35
CA SER A 160 -10.33 18.85 4.55
C SER A 160 -9.63 20.21 4.61
N ARG A 161 -9.70 20.94 3.50
CA ARG A 161 -9.40 22.37 3.40
C ARG A 161 -10.53 23.05 2.63
N LYS A 162 -11.20 24.00 3.29
CA LYS A 162 -12.23 24.84 2.68
C LYS A 162 -11.62 26.12 2.13
N GLY A 163 -12.14 26.63 1.02
CA GLY A 163 -11.63 27.84 0.37
C GLY A 163 -12.42 28.17 -0.89
N ASP A 164 -11.97 29.16 -1.67
CA ASP A 164 -12.47 29.38 -3.04
C ASP A 164 -11.35 28.98 -4.01
N PHE A 165 -11.35 27.71 -4.42
CA PHE A 165 -10.29 27.14 -5.22
C PHE A 165 -10.69 27.13 -6.69
N ARG A 166 -9.82 27.70 -7.53
CA ARG A 166 -9.91 27.55 -8.98
C ARG A 166 -9.09 26.35 -9.43
N VAL A 167 -9.72 25.41 -10.10
CA VAL A 167 -9.09 24.19 -10.60
C VAL A 167 -9.29 24.05 -12.09
N TRP A 168 -8.35 23.39 -12.75
CA TRP A 168 -8.31 23.27 -14.20
C TRP A 168 -8.73 21.86 -14.61
N ASP A 169 -9.68 21.75 -15.52
CA ASP A 169 -9.90 20.51 -16.24
C ASP A 169 -9.04 20.51 -17.49
N VAL A 170 -7.98 19.72 -17.47
CA VAL A 170 -7.01 19.61 -18.57
C VAL A 170 -7.28 18.30 -19.32
N GLY A 171 -8.37 18.28 -20.09
CA GLY A 171 -8.75 17.14 -20.93
C GLY A 171 -8.19 17.29 -22.36
N ARG A 172 -8.12 16.19 -23.11
CA ARG A 172 -7.45 16.09 -24.43
C ARG A 172 -7.78 17.20 -25.47
N LYS A 173 -8.88 17.95 -25.31
CA LYS A 173 -9.26 19.06 -26.20
C LYS A 173 -9.81 20.30 -25.49
N ILE A 174 -10.04 20.26 -24.18
CA ILE A 174 -10.73 21.31 -23.44
C ILE A 174 -9.91 21.62 -22.20
N ILE A 175 -9.54 22.91 -22.08
CA ILE A 175 -8.95 23.48 -20.87
C ILE A 175 -10.02 24.41 -20.31
N ALA A 176 -10.58 24.03 -19.17
CA ALA A 176 -11.63 24.81 -18.53
C ALA A 176 -11.32 25.00 -17.06
N ALA A 177 -11.42 26.23 -16.58
CA ALA A 177 -11.37 26.51 -15.15
C ALA A 177 -12.76 26.33 -14.54
N TRP A 178 -12.81 25.75 -13.36
CA TRP A 178 -14.02 25.70 -12.54
C TRP A 178 -13.67 25.92 -11.06
N LYS A 179 -14.68 26.24 -10.25
CA LYS A 179 -14.52 26.54 -8.83
C LYS A 179 -14.95 25.38 -7.95
N CYS A 180 -14.14 25.03 -6.95
CA CYS A 180 -14.50 24.18 -5.83
C CYS A 180 -14.41 24.96 -4.51
N ASP A 181 -15.21 24.57 -3.53
CA ASP A 181 -15.21 25.17 -2.19
C ASP A 181 -14.44 24.35 -1.14
N GLU A 182 -14.04 23.14 -1.50
CA GLU A 182 -13.33 22.23 -0.61
C GLU A 182 -12.43 21.25 -1.38
N PHE A 183 -11.22 21.08 -0.87
CA PHE A 183 -10.35 19.93 -1.12
C PHE A 183 -10.45 18.97 0.06
N LEU A 184 -10.59 17.69 -0.23
CA LEU A 184 -10.65 16.62 0.76
C LEU A 184 -9.68 15.51 0.37
N LEU A 185 -8.72 15.19 1.23
CA LEU A 185 -7.96 13.95 1.16
C LEU A 185 -8.63 12.89 2.00
N GLU A 186 -8.90 11.75 1.39
CA GLU A 186 -9.56 10.61 2.05
C GLU A 186 -8.74 9.34 1.79
N SER A 187 -8.36 8.63 2.86
CA SER A 187 -7.65 7.36 2.76
C SER A 187 -8.51 6.28 2.08
N PHE A 188 -7.91 5.47 1.23
CA PHE A 188 -8.55 4.26 0.72
C PHE A 188 -8.51 3.16 1.77
N ALA A 189 -9.59 2.38 1.88
CA ALA A 189 -9.62 1.26 2.81
C ALA A 189 -8.49 0.26 2.48
N TYR A 190 -7.72 -0.15 3.49
CA TYR A 190 -6.67 -1.17 3.42
C TYR A 190 -5.40 -0.81 2.61
N SER A 191 -5.20 0.45 2.20
CA SER A 191 -3.94 0.90 1.59
C SER A 191 -3.52 2.29 2.06
N THR A 192 -2.25 2.63 1.89
CA THR A 192 -1.78 4.01 2.14
C THR A 192 -2.16 4.98 1.02
N SER A 193 -2.81 4.47 -0.04
CA SER A 193 -3.39 5.30 -1.07
C SER A 193 -4.48 6.18 -0.47
N PHE A 194 -4.61 7.38 -1.02
CA PHE A 194 -5.69 8.29 -0.69
C PHE A 194 -6.40 8.68 -1.98
N ILE A 195 -7.43 9.51 -1.88
CA ILE A 195 -8.05 10.19 -3.01
C ILE A 195 -8.15 11.65 -2.67
N LEU A 196 -7.93 12.52 -3.65
CA LEU A 196 -8.20 13.95 -3.52
C LEU A 196 -9.57 14.23 -4.15
N VAL A 197 -10.56 14.54 -3.31
CA VAL A 197 -11.91 14.89 -3.69
C VAL A 197 -12.04 16.41 -3.75
N MET A 198 -12.61 16.90 -4.84
CA MET A 198 -13.00 18.30 -4.98
C MET A 198 -14.52 18.42 -4.91
N ARG A 199 -14.99 19.24 -3.97
CA ARG A 199 -16.42 19.49 -3.74
C ARG A 199 -16.79 20.92 -4.11
N LYS A 200 -18.06 21.09 -4.51
CA LYS A 200 -18.69 22.39 -4.72
C LYS A 200 -20.07 22.37 -4.09
N SER A 201 -20.29 23.20 -3.07
CA SER A 201 -21.53 23.29 -2.31
C SER A 201 -21.92 21.93 -1.72
N GLY A 202 -20.93 21.23 -1.14
CA GLY A 202 -21.08 19.89 -0.56
C GLY A 202 -21.26 18.75 -1.57
N LYS A 203 -21.40 19.04 -2.87
CA LYS A 203 -21.51 18.02 -3.92
C LYS A 203 -20.14 17.71 -4.49
N VAL A 204 -19.81 16.42 -4.58
CA VAL A 204 -18.58 15.99 -5.26
C VAL A 204 -18.66 16.36 -6.73
N ARG A 205 -17.63 17.06 -7.21
CA ARG A 205 -17.50 17.42 -8.62
C ARG A 205 -16.46 16.55 -9.32
N ARG A 206 -15.42 16.14 -8.61
CA ARG A 206 -14.31 15.39 -9.19
C ARG A 206 -13.49 14.67 -8.14
N TYR A 207 -12.95 13.53 -8.54
CA TYR A 207 -11.96 12.75 -7.82
C TYR A 207 -10.65 12.80 -8.59
N ILE A 208 -9.56 13.00 -7.86
CA ILE A 208 -8.19 12.82 -8.31
C ILE A 208 -7.72 11.55 -7.60
N LEU A 209 -7.44 10.50 -8.38
CA LEU A 209 -6.84 9.29 -7.88
C LEU A 209 -5.33 9.48 -7.92
N PRO A 210 -4.66 9.58 -6.76
CA PRO A 210 -3.22 9.49 -6.70
C PRO A 210 -2.77 8.05 -7.02
N ALA A 211 -2.84 7.65 -8.28
CA ALA A 211 -2.47 6.32 -8.74
C ALA A 211 -1.15 6.38 -9.47
N ASP A 212 -0.09 5.89 -8.83
CA ASP A 212 1.24 5.61 -9.39
C ASP A 212 1.93 6.83 -10.07
N THR A 213 3.26 6.86 -10.00
CA THR A 213 4.17 7.84 -10.60
C THR A 213 3.99 8.07 -12.12
N LYS A 214 3.14 7.29 -12.79
CA LYS A 214 2.69 7.57 -14.16
C LYS A 214 1.56 8.59 -14.12
N PHE A 215 1.96 9.85 -13.93
CA PHE A 215 1.09 11.00 -13.82
C PHE A 215 0.10 11.10 -14.98
N MET A 216 -1.18 10.82 -14.71
CA MET A 216 -2.24 11.27 -15.60
C MET A 216 -2.21 12.80 -15.62
N LEU A 217 -2.06 13.36 -16.83
CA LEU A 217 -2.07 14.81 -17.08
C LEU A 217 -3.17 15.53 -16.30
N ARG A 218 -4.36 14.93 -16.36
CA ARG A 218 -5.62 15.45 -15.84
C ARG A 218 -5.60 15.61 -14.31
N ASP A 219 -4.82 14.81 -13.62
CA ASP A 219 -4.90 14.64 -12.17
C ASP A 219 -3.83 15.48 -11.47
N VAL A 220 -2.64 15.55 -12.06
CA VAL A 220 -1.54 16.37 -11.54
C VAL A 220 -1.78 17.86 -11.78
N LEU A 221 -2.08 18.27 -13.02
CA LEU A 221 -2.17 19.69 -13.34
C LEU A 221 -3.50 20.34 -12.93
N SER A 222 -4.50 19.56 -12.51
CA SER A 222 -5.82 20.12 -12.18
C SER A 222 -5.79 21.11 -11.01
N PRO A 223 -5.11 20.80 -9.89
CA PRO A 223 -4.93 21.73 -8.78
C PRO A 223 -3.61 22.53 -8.87
N ILE A 224 -3.07 22.79 -10.07
CA ILE A 224 -1.74 23.43 -10.26
C ILE A 224 -1.55 24.74 -9.48
N GLU A 225 -2.62 25.52 -9.29
CA GLU A 225 -2.58 26.79 -8.54
C GLU A 225 -2.57 26.60 -7.02
N HIS A 226 -2.79 25.38 -6.53
CA HIS A 226 -3.04 25.06 -5.13
C HIS A 226 -2.06 24.02 -4.59
N TYR A 227 -0.90 23.84 -5.22
CA TYR A 227 0.10 22.89 -4.73
C TYR A 227 0.60 23.21 -3.31
N ASP A 228 0.61 24.48 -2.89
CA ASP A 228 0.95 24.82 -1.50
C ASP A 228 -0.06 24.24 -0.51
N VAL A 229 -1.35 24.36 -0.83
CA VAL A 229 -2.44 23.76 -0.02
C VAL A 229 -2.33 22.25 -0.01
N LEU A 230 -2.10 21.63 -1.18
CA LEU A 230 -1.93 20.19 -1.29
C LEU A 230 -0.70 19.69 -0.54
N HIS A 231 0.40 20.43 -0.58
CA HIS A 231 1.61 20.11 0.16
C HIS A 231 1.35 20.06 1.66
N GLU A 232 0.65 21.05 2.22
CA GLU A 232 0.25 21.02 3.63
C GLU A 232 -0.65 19.83 3.96
N MET A 233 -1.62 19.52 3.09
CA MET A 233 -2.51 18.38 3.29
C MET A 233 -1.76 17.05 3.20
N PHE A 234 -0.81 16.88 2.28
CA PHE A 234 0.03 15.68 2.18
C PHE A 234 0.98 15.54 3.36
N LYS A 235 1.53 16.64 3.86
CA LYS A 235 2.31 16.65 5.09
C LYS A 235 1.47 16.17 6.27
N GLU A 236 0.29 16.76 6.48
CA GLU A 236 -0.62 16.34 7.56
C GLU A 236 -1.04 14.87 7.41
N TYR A 237 -1.27 14.40 6.18
CA TYR A 237 -1.57 13.00 5.91
C TYR A 237 -0.41 12.10 6.31
N TYR A 238 0.81 12.46 5.91
CA TYR A 238 2.01 11.72 6.25
C TYR A 238 2.25 11.68 7.76
N ASP A 239 2.10 12.81 8.46
CA ASP A 239 2.27 12.90 9.91
C ASP A 239 1.22 12.02 10.66
N LYS A 240 -0.02 11.95 10.16
CA LYS A 240 -1.04 11.04 10.71
C LYS A 240 -0.76 9.56 10.41
N LEU A 241 -0.06 9.28 9.32
CA LEU A 241 0.31 7.92 8.90
C LEU A 241 1.61 7.44 9.56
N SER A 242 2.53 8.36 9.91
CA SER A 242 3.89 8.05 10.34
C SER A 242 3.92 7.23 11.62
N ASP A 243 3.07 7.53 12.60
CA ASP A 243 3.06 6.81 13.88
C ASP A 243 2.75 5.31 13.69
N ALA A 244 1.75 5.01 12.86
CA ALA A 244 1.39 3.64 12.53
C ALA A 244 2.49 2.94 11.72
N THR A 245 3.13 3.69 10.81
CA THR A 245 4.21 3.20 9.96
C THR A 245 5.45 2.86 10.79
N GLU A 246 5.84 3.76 11.70
CA GLU A 246 6.99 3.60 12.60
C GLU A 246 6.78 2.39 13.52
N SER A 247 5.61 2.28 14.15
CA SER A 247 5.25 1.12 14.97
C SER A 247 5.40 -0.20 14.22
N ASN A 248 4.83 -0.29 13.00
CA ASN A 248 4.94 -1.51 12.19
C ASN A 248 6.38 -1.77 11.74
N SER A 249 7.12 -0.73 11.34
CA SER A 249 8.51 -0.86 10.91
C SER A 249 9.42 -1.40 12.01
N ARG A 250 9.18 -0.99 13.27
CA ARG A 250 9.95 -1.46 14.43
C ARG A 250 9.72 -2.94 14.67
N ILE A 251 8.45 -3.35 14.71
CA ILE A 251 8.07 -4.76 14.88
C ILE A 251 8.63 -5.61 13.72
N PHE A 252 8.52 -5.10 12.49
CA PHE A 252 9.03 -5.79 11.31
C PHE A 252 10.57 -5.95 11.33
N ARG A 253 11.30 -4.97 11.87
CA ARG A 253 12.75 -5.09 12.09
C ARG A 253 13.08 -6.15 13.13
N GLU A 254 12.39 -6.17 14.26
CA GLU A 254 12.55 -7.20 15.31
C GLU A 254 12.30 -8.60 14.73
N MET A 255 11.26 -8.77 13.91
CA MET A 255 11.00 -10.03 13.21
C MET A 255 12.15 -10.44 12.28
N ARG A 256 12.76 -9.50 11.56
CA ARG A 256 13.91 -9.79 10.69
C ARG A 256 15.14 -10.20 11.49
N GLU A 257 15.37 -9.62 12.66
CA GLU A 257 16.49 -9.97 13.53
C GLU A 257 16.37 -11.42 14.03
N ILE A 258 15.17 -11.85 14.45
CA ILE A 258 14.91 -13.25 14.85
C ILE A 258 15.14 -14.21 13.67
N ALA A 259 14.70 -13.83 12.47
CA ALA A 259 14.84 -14.68 11.28
C ALA A 259 16.24 -14.68 10.65
N ALA A 260 17.11 -13.72 11.01
CA ALA A 260 18.41 -13.52 10.36
C ALA A 260 19.32 -14.76 10.35
N PRO A 261 19.46 -15.54 11.43
CA PRO A 261 20.29 -16.76 11.41
C PRO A 261 19.84 -17.77 10.36
N TYR A 262 18.53 -17.86 10.12
CA TYR A 262 17.94 -18.80 9.18
C TYR A 262 18.11 -18.34 7.73
N ILE A 263 17.92 -17.05 7.47
CA ILE A 263 18.12 -16.43 6.14
C ILE A 263 19.57 -16.62 5.68
N LEU A 264 20.54 -16.49 6.58
CA LEU A 264 21.95 -16.68 6.27
C LEU A 264 22.28 -18.15 6.01
N SER A 265 21.63 -19.08 6.73
CA SER A 265 21.83 -20.52 6.54
C SER A 265 21.27 -21.08 5.23
N GLU A 266 20.29 -20.42 4.60
CA GLU A 266 19.76 -20.80 3.29
C GLU A 266 20.66 -20.37 2.12
N ASN A 267 21.64 -19.49 2.35
CA ASN A 267 22.56 -18.95 1.33
C ASN A 267 23.95 -19.61 1.32
N ILE A 268 24.12 -20.73 2.01
CA ILE A 268 25.34 -21.56 2.06
C ILE A 268 25.02 -22.92 1.43
#